data_AF-A0A7L4RLV5-F1
#
_entry.id   AF-A0A7L4RLV5-F1
#
_cell.length_a   1.000
_cell.length_b   1.000
_cell.length_c   1.000
_cell.angle_alpha   90.00
_cell.angle_beta   90.00
_cell.angle_gamma   90.00
#
_symmetry.space_group_name_H-M   'P 1'
#
loop_
_entity.id
_entity.type
_entity.pdbx_description
1 polymer ?
#
loop_
_entity_poly.entity_id
_entity_poly.type
_entity_poly.pdbx_seq_one_letter_code
_entity_poly.pdbx_strand_id
1 'polypeptide(L)' 'MRKDEMLYETPVNEGSNPDGMLGPLKEFKLRDGLILTYNQEDEFKIEGRRMMVKPVWKWMLEK' A
#
# COMPACT_ATOMS: atom_id res chain seq x y z
N MET A 1 -1.38 -9.50 -23.69
CA MET A 1 -0.44 -9.31 -22.57
C MET A 1 -1.26 -9.20 -21.29
N ARG A 2 -0.89 -9.90 -20.22
CA ARG A 2 -1.55 -9.81 -18.90
C ARG A 2 -0.49 -9.83 -17.80
N LYS A 3 -0.04 -8.63 -17.47
CA LYS A 3 0.91 -8.16 -16.43
C LYS A 3 0.69 -6.64 -16.26
N ASP A 4 -0.51 -6.19 -16.60
CA ASP A 4 -1.01 -4.84 -16.47
C ASP A 4 -0.99 -4.48 -14.98
N GLU A 5 -0.18 -3.55 -14.52
CA GLU A 5 0.90 -2.84 -15.16
C GLU A 5 1.68 -2.33 -13.96
N MET A 6 2.88 -2.87 -13.77
CA MET A 6 3.96 -2.16 -13.09
C MET A 6 3.62 -1.71 -11.65
N LEU A 7 3.79 -2.64 -10.70
CA LEU A 7 4.12 -2.31 -9.30
C LEU A 7 4.94 -1.02 -9.28
N TYR A 8 4.33 0.07 -8.83
CA TYR A 8 4.87 1.43 -8.91
C TYR A 8 6.36 1.41 -8.61
N GLU A 9 7.15 1.89 -9.57
CA GLU A 9 8.59 2.05 -9.46
C GLU A 9 8.91 2.97 -8.28
N THR A 10 9.05 2.37 -7.11
CA THR A 10 9.74 2.93 -5.96
C THR A 10 10.87 1.95 -5.70
N PRO A 11 12.13 2.42 -5.55
CA PRO A 11 13.24 1.53 -5.24
C PRO A 11 13.05 1.04 -3.80
N VAL A 12 12.27 -0.02 -3.64
CA VAL A 12 12.17 -0.78 -2.40
C VAL A 12 13.42 -1.66 -2.37
N ASN A 13 14.35 -1.33 -1.47
CA ASN A 13 15.56 -2.09 -1.19
C ASN A 13 15.22 -3.58 -1.01
N GLU A 14 15.60 -4.40 -1.99
CA GLU A 14 15.79 -5.88 -2.03
C GLU A 14 14.78 -6.81 -1.32
N GLY A 15 13.70 -6.30 -0.73
CA GLY A 15 12.68 -7.04 0.03
C GLY A 15 11.28 -6.96 -0.59
N SER A 16 11.18 -6.69 -1.90
CA SER A 16 9.94 -6.47 -2.66
C SER A 16 9.13 -7.75 -2.87
N ASN A 17 8.80 -8.44 -1.79
CA ASN A 17 7.72 -9.41 -1.82
C ASN A 17 6.44 -8.69 -1.36
N PRO A 18 5.35 -8.67 -2.15
CA PRO A 18 4.03 -8.21 -1.68
C PRO A 18 3.62 -8.85 -0.34
N ASP A 19 4.15 -10.05 -0.02
CA ASP A 19 3.96 -10.69 1.28
C ASP A 19 4.48 -9.86 2.46
N GLY A 20 5.50 -9.03 2.29
CA GLY A 20 6.03 -8.16 3.35
C GLY A 20 5.02 -7.09 3.79
N MET A 21 4.26 -6.53 2.84
CA MET A 21 3.22 -5.53 3.12
C MET A 21 1.91 -6.18 3.54
N LEU A 22 1.61 -7.36 3.00
CA LEU A 22 0.40 -8.11 3.33
C LEU A 22 0.51 -8.89 4.64
N GLY A 23 1.73 -9.20 5.11
CA GLY A 23 1.99 -9.97 6.32
C GLY A 23 1.23 -9.42 7.54
N PRO A 24 1.43 -8.14 7.90
CA PRO A 24 0.68 -7.52 9.00
C PRO A 24 -0.84 -7.54 8.78
N LEU A 25 -1.32 -7.28 7.56
CA LEU A 25 -2.75 -7.31 7.25
C LEU A 25 -3.36 -8.71 7.43
N LYS A 26 -2.61 -9.76 7.08
CA LYS A 26 -3.02 -11.16 7.26
C LYS A 26 -2.99 -11.56 8.74
N GLU A 27 -1.91 -11.24 9.45
CA GLU A 27 -1.73 -11.55 10.88
C GLU A 27 -2.81 -10.89 11.75
N PHE A 28 -3.07 -9.60 11.54
CA PHE A 28 -4.06 -8.84 12.30
C PHE A 28 -5.47 -8.89 11.69
N LYS A 29 -5.68 -9.68 10.62
CA LYS A 29 -6.97 -9.85 9.93
C LYS A 29 -7.63 -8.52 9.51
N LEU A 30 -6.82 -7.54 9.11
CA LEU A 30 -7.28 -6.20 8.74
C LEU A 30 -7.91 -6.21 7.33
N ARG A 31 -9.08 -5.59 7.19
CA ARG A 31 -9.78 -5.50 5.91
C ARG A 31 -9.15 -4.49 4.94
N ASP A 32 -8.59 -3.43 5.52
CA ASP A 32 -8.05 -2.28 4.81
C ASP A 32 -6.63 -1.98 5.33
N GLY A 33 -5.75 -1.48 4.46
CA GLY A 33 -4.41 -1.02 4.80
C GLY A 33 -4.20 0.46 4.46
N LEU A 34 -3.32 1.11 5.21
CA LEU A 34 -2.92 2.51 4.99
C LEU A 34 -1.39 2.58 4.88
N ILE A 35 -0.90 3.19 3.82
CA ILE A 35 0.52 3.44 3.56
C ILE A 35 0.71 4.95 3.64
N LEU A 36 1.57 5.40 4.55
CA LEU A 36 1.93 6.81 4.67
C LEU A 36 3.15 7.11 3.82
N THR A 37 3.05 8.14 2.98
CA THR A 37 4.12 8.60 2.09
C THR A 37 4.48 10.05 2.37
N TYR A 38 5.51 10.55 1.69
CA TYR A 38 5.84 11.97 1.77
C TYR A 38 4.82 12.85 1.03
N ASN A 39 4.48 12.48 -0.21
CA ASN A 39 3.64 13.30 -1.10
C ASN A 39 2.82 12.51 -2.15
N GLN A 40 2.82 11.18 -2.09
CA GLN A 40 2.12 10.33 -3.06
C GLN A 40 0.75 9.91 -2.54
N GLU A 41 -0.24 9.91 -3.43
CA GLU A 41 -1.60 9.46 -3.16
C GLU A 41 -2.00 8.41 -4.17
N ASP A 42 -2.61 7.35 -3.67
CA ASP A 42 -3.12 6.26 -4.49
C ASP A 42 -4.19 5.47 -3.71
N GLU A 43 -5.03 4.75 -4.45
CA GLU A 43 -5.96 3.77 -3.90
C GLU A 43 -6.01 2.56 -4.82
N PHE A 44 -5.73 1.38 -4.26
CA PHE A 44 -5.77 0.14 -5.01
C PHE A 44 -6.31 -1.02 -4.15
N LYS A 45 -6.56 -2.16 -4.79
CA LYS A 45 -7.01 -3.38 -4.11
C LYS A 45 -5.99 -4.50 -4.32
N ILE A 46 -5.64 -5.19 -3.24
CA ILE A 46 -4.83 -6.42 -3.28
C ILE A 46 -5.61 -7.52 -2.56
N GLU A 47 -5.80 -8.67 -3.19
CA GLU A 47 -6.54 -9.81 -2.62
C GLU A 47 -7.94 -9.41 -2.07
N GLY A 48 -8.61 -8.46 -2.73
CA GLY A 48 -9.93 -7.95 -2.31
C GLY A 48 -9.89 -6.98 -1.11
N ARG A 49 -8.72 -6.72 -0.53
CA ARG A 49 -8.50 -5.72 0.54
C ARG A 49 -8.19 -4.37 -0.07
N ARG A 50 -8.71 -3.30 0.56
CA ARG A 50 -8.46 -1.92 0.09
C ARG A 50 -7.15 -1.41 0.69
N MET A 51 -6.31 -0.81 -0.15
CA MET A 51 -5.05 -0.18 0.23
C MET A 51 -5.15 1.31 -0.12
N MET A 52 -4.95 2.16 0.89
CA MET A 52 -4.90 3.60 0.71
C MET A 52 -3.47 4.08 0.89
N VAL A 53 -2.99 4.88 -0.04
CA VAL A 53 -1.69 5.56 0.04
C VAL A 53 -1.97 7.04 0.26
N LYS A 54 -1.42 7.61 1.34
CA LYS A 54 -1.68 9.00 1.71
C LYS A 54 -0.41 9.70 2.20
N PRO A 55 -0.19 10.98 1.86
CA PRO A 55 0.84 11.79 2.45
C PRO A 55 0.63 11.88 3.95
N VAL A 56 1.70 11.74 4.72
CA VAL A 56 1.65 11.78 6.19
C VAL A 56 0.95 13.03 6.71
N TRP A 57 1.22 14.18 6.10
CA TRP A 57 0.61 15.45 6.49
C TRP A 57 -0.90 15.50 6.21
N LYS A 58 -1.38 14.84 5.15
CA LYS A 58 -2.81 14.74 4.88
C LYS A 58 -3.50 13.88 5.93
N TRP A 59 -2.90 12.73 6.28
CA TRP A 59 -3.42 11.86 7.32
C TRP A 59 -3.51 12.56 8.69
N MET A 60 -2.49 13.34 9.06
CA MET A 60 -2.46 14.09 10.32
C MET A 60 -3.54 15.19 10.40
N LEU A 61 -4.10 15.63 9.28
CA LEU A 61 -5.11 16.69 9.21
C LEU A 61 -6.55 16.15 9.13
N GLU A 62 -6.74 14.84 9.09
CA GLU A 62 -8.08 14.25 9.09
C GLU A 62 -8.75 14.43 10.46
N LYS A 63 -10.04 14.77 10.44
CA LYS A 63 -10.85 15.06 11.65
C LYS A 63 -11.60 13.85 12.16
#